data_AF-A0A081N5V9-F1
#
_entry.id   AF-A0A081N5V9-F1
#
_cell.length_a   1.000
_cell.length_b   1.000
_cell.length_c   1.000
_cell.angle_alpha   90.00
_cell.angle_beta   90.00
_cell.angle_gamma   90.00
#
_symmetry.space_group_name_H-M   'P 1'
#
loop_
_entity.id
_entity.type
_entity.pdbx_description
1 polymer ?
#
loop_
_entity_poly.entity_id
_entity_poly.type
_entity_poly.pdbx_seq_one_letter_code
_entity_poly.pdbx_strand_id
1 'polypeptide(L)'
;MNYAEHLSHNLPIGSGVIEATCKTLVTQRMKCSGMRWRHPGGQGILTARSLIQSGMFDNGWKLLAVTYCAKVTEVGMDNVIPFPMQKGDLEL
;
A
#
# COMPACT_ATOMS: atom_id res chain seq x y z
N MET A 1 -23.13 10.87 -14.14
CA MET A 1 -21.70 11.25 -14.20
C MET A 1 -21.63 12.52 -15.03
N ASN A 2 -21.30 13.67 -14.44
CA ASN A 2 -21.54 14.98 -15.07
C ASN A 2 -20.33 15.44 -15.90
N TYR A 3 -20.10 14.78 -17.04
CA TYR A 3 -18.86 14.91 -17.80
C TYR A 3 -18.62 16.33 -18.32
N ALA A 4 -19.67 17.01 -18.78
CA ALA A 4 -19.58 18.37 -19.31
C ALA A 4 -19.14 19.41 -18.25
N GLU A 5 -19.63 19.27 -17.01
CA GLU A 5 -19.24 20.11 -15.89
C GLU A 5 -17.77 19.89 -15.52
N HIS A 6 -17.32 18.64 -15.44
CA HIS A 6 -15.93 18.36 -15.11
C HIS A 6 -14.95 18.82 -16.20
N LEU A 7 -15.37 18.77 -17.48
CA LEU A 7 -14.60 19.30 -18.60
C LEU A 7 -14.51 20.83 -18.53
N SER A 8 -15.60 21.53 -18.19
CA SER A 8 -15.60 23.00 -18.06
C SER A 8 -14.72 23.48 -16.89
N HIS A 9 -14.54 22.65 -15.87
CA HIS A 9 -13.62 22.90 -14.76
C HIS A 9 -12.16 22.50 -15.03
N ASN A 10 -11.81 22.07 -16.24
CA ASN A 10 -10.47 21.57 -16.60
C ASN A 10 -9.95 20.50 -15.63
N LEU A 11 -10.85 19.68 -15.07
CA LEU A 11 -10.45 18.59 -14.21
C LEU A 11 -9.76 17.53 -15.07
N PRO A 12 -8.67 16.91 -14.59
CA PRO A 12 -7.98 15.83 -15.30
C PRO A 12 -8.81 14.53 -15.22
N ILE A 13 -10.04 14.54 -15.68
CA ILE A 13 -10.94 13.39 -15.72
C ILE A 13 -10.78 12.64 -17.04
N GLY A 14 -10.53 11.33 -16.99
CA GLY A 14 -10.38 10.52 -18.20
C GLY A 14 -9.15 10.86 -19.05
N SER A 15 -8.12 11.48 -18.47
CA SER A 15 -6.84 11.65 -19.17
C SER A 15 -6.06 10.32 -19.17
N GLY A 16 -5.29 10.06 -20.23
CA GLY A 16 -4.50 8.83 -20.33
C GLY A 16 -3.54 8.62 -19.15
N VAL A 17 -3.04 9.70 -18.54
CA VAL A 17 -2.20 9.66 -17.33
C VAL A 17 -2.99 9.15 -16.12
N ILE A 18 -4.22 9.63 -15.94
CA ILE A 18 -5.07 9.21 -14.83
C ILE A 18 -5.54 7.78 -15.02
N GLU A 19 -5.92 7.39 -16.24
CA GLU A 19 -6.29 6.01 -16.56
C GLU A 19 -5.11 5.04 -16.36
N ALA A 20 -3.91 5.41 -16.82
CA ALA A 20 -2.69 4.64 -16.61
C ALA A 20 -2.37 4.49 -15.12
N THR A 21 -2.55 5.55 -14.32
CA THR A 21 -2.38 5.52 -12.87
C THR A 21 -3.41 4.58 -12.22
N CYS A 22 -4.70 4.69 -12.55
CA CYS A 22 -5.74 3.78 -12.05
C CYS A 22 -5.47 2.31 -12.40
N LYS A 23 -4.93 2.06 -13.59
CA LYS A 23 -4.54 0.72 -14.02
C LYS A 23 -3.38 0.18 -13.19
N THR A 24 -2.29 0.94 -13.05
CA THR A 24 -1.04 0.49 -12.42
C THR A 24 -1.08 0.50 -10.89
N LEU A 25 -1.70 1.51 -10.29
CA LEU A 25 -1.74 1.76 -8.86
C LEU A 25 -2.88 1.01 -8.15
N VAL A 26 -4.08 1.01 -8.74
CA VAL A 26 -5.26 0.38 -8.12
C VAL A 26 -5.45 -1.04 -8.65
N THR A 27 -5.65 -1.18 -9.96
CA THR A 27 -6.13 -2.44 -10.56
C THR A 27 -5.12 -3.57 -10.38
N GLN A 28 -3.82 -3.33 -10.57
CA GLN A 28 -2.77 -4.36 -10.45
C GLN A 28 -2.69 -5.04 -9.07
N ARG A 29 -3.24 -4.44 -8.00
CA ARG A 29 -3.12 -5.01 -6.65
C ARG A 29 -4.43 -5.17 -5.90
N MET A 30 -5.46 -4.41 -6.28
CA MET A 30 -6.75 -4.44 -5.60
C MET A 30 -7.76 -5.37 -6.26
N LYS A 31 -7.58 -5.74 -7.54
CA LYS A 31 -8.53 -6.52 -8.33
C LYS A 31 -8.06 -7.94 -8.69
N CYS A 32 -7.03 -8.47 -8.01
CA CYS A 32 -6.60 -9.85 -8.27
C CYS A 32 -7.58 -10.86 -7.65
N SER A 33 -7.58 -12.09 -8.18
CA SER A 33 -8.44 -13.17 -7.70
C SER A 33 -8.23 -13.44 -6.20
N GLY A 34 -9.33 -13.70 -5.48
CA GLY A 34 -9.32 -14.01 -4.05
C GLY A 34 -9.04 -12.83 -3.12
N MET A 35 -8.77 -11.63 -3.64
CA MET A 35 -8.49 -10.47 -2.79
C MET A 35 -9.77 -9.84 -2.25
N ARG A 36 -9.82 -9.62 -0.94
CA ARG A 36 -10.87 -8.87 -0.24
C ARG A 36 -10.23 -7.82 0.64
N TRP A 37 -10.74 -6.61 0.55
CA TRP A 37 -10.21 -5.47 1.29
C TRP A 37 -11.33 -4.84 2.11
N ARG A 38 -11.06 -4.56 3.39
CA ARG A 38 -11.83 -3.55 4.11
C ARG A 38 -11.32 -2.17 3.69
N HIS A 39 -12.19 -1.16 3.69
CA HIS A 39 -11.82 0.23 3.37
C HIS A 39 -10.49 0.69 4.00
N PRO A 40 -10.25 0.55 5.32
CA PRO A 40 -8.99 0.98 5.93
C PRO A 40 -7.76 0.23 5.39
N GLY A 41 -7.87 -1.09 5.18
CA GLY A 41 -6.76 -1.89 4.65
C GLY A 41 -6.45 -1.57 3.18
N GLY A 42 -7.49 -1.39 2.36
CA GLY A 42 -7.34 -0.98 0.97
C GLY A 42 -6.70 0.40 0.85
N GLN A 43 -7.17 1.37 1.65
CA GLN A 43 -6.61 2.71 1.66
C GLN A 43 -5.14 2.72 2.08
N GLY A 44 -4.76 1.97 3.12
CA GLY A 44 -3.37 1.88 3.56
C GLY A 44 -2.42 1.41 2.45
N ILE A 45 -2.82 0.38 1.70
CA ILE A 45 -2.03 -0.11 0.56
C ILE A 45 -1.96 0.92 -0.56
N LEU A 46 -3.07 1.56 -0.91
CA LEU A 46 -3.09 2.58 -1.96
C LEU A 46 -2.20 3.77 -1.61
N THR A 47 -2.20 4.22 -0.35
CA THR A 47 -1.31 5.29 0.13
C THR A 47 0.16 4.90 0.03
N ALA A 48 0.55 3.70 0.47
CA ALA A 48 1.94 3.26 0.36
C ALA A 48 2.37 3.15 -1.12
N ARG A 49 1.51 2.58 -1.98
CA ARG A 49 1.82 2.44 -3.41
C ARG A 49 1.87 3.78 -4.14
N SER A 50 1.02 4.75 -3.79
CA SER A 50 1.07 6.07 -4.41
C SER A 50 2.37 6.80 -4.11
N LEU A 51 2.86 6.71 -2.86
CA LEU A 51 4.13 7.28 -2.44
C LEU A 51 5.32 6.64 -3.18
N ILE A 52 5.30 5.33 -3.38
CA ILE A 52 6.34 4.63 -4.17
C ILE A 52 6.28 5.09 -5.63
N GLN A 53 5.09 5.08 -6.24
CA GLN A 53 4.91 5.41 -7.65
C GLN A 53 5.28 6.86 -7.98
N SER A 54 5.07 7.79 -7.05
CA SER A 54 5.45 9.19 -7.19
C SER A 54 6.92 9.48 -6.84
N GLY A 55 7.68 8.50 -6.36
CA GLY A 55 9.05 8.70 -5.89
C GLY A 55 9.15 9.48 -4.58
N MET A 56 8.05 9.63 -3.84
CA MET A 56 7.97 10.39 -2.59
C MET A 56 7.97 9.51 -1.34
N PHE A 57 8.37 8.25 -1.48
CA PHE A 57 8.29 7.27 -0.39
C PHE A 57 8.98 7.74 0.88
N ASP A 58 10.21 8.22 0.80
CA ASP A 58 10.97 8.65 1.98
C ASP A 58 10.31 9.83 2.71
N ASN A 59 9.74 10.77 1.95
CA ASN A 59 9.05 11.92 2.51
C ASN A 59 7.73 11.51 3.17
N GLY A 60 6.96 10.64 2.52
CA GLY A 60 5.72 10.12 3.09
C GLY A 60 5.98 9.23 4.31
N TRP A 61 7.02 8.39 4.28
CA TRP A 61 7.37 7.49 5.37
C TRP A 61 7.75 8.26 6.64
N LYS A 62 8.52 9.35 6.52
CA LYS A 62 8.84 10.24 7.65
C LYS A 62 7.59 10.74 8.37
N LEU A 63 6.53 11.08 7.63
CA LEU A 63 5.26 11.52 8.21
C LEU A 63 4.46 10.37 8.83
N LEU A 64 4.41 9.23 8.14
CA LEU A 64 3.67 8.06 8.58
C LEU A 64 4.27 7.43 9.85
N ALA A 65 5.60 7.32 9.93
CA ALA A 65 6.29 6.72 11.07
C ALA A 65 6.07 7.47 12.38
N VAL A 66 5.89 8.80 12.31
CA VAL A 66 5.59 9.63 13.49
C VAL A 66 4.14 9.49 13.91
N THR A 67 3.23 9.30 12.96
CA THR A 67 1.78 9.29 13.22
C THR A 67 1.27 7.90 13.61
N TYR A 68 1.88 6.84 13.07
CA TYR A 68 1.40 5.48 13.19
C TYR A 68 2.38 4.61 13.98
N CYS A 69 2.21 4.57 15.30
CA CYS A 69 2.94 3.68 16.20
C CYS A 69 1.98 2.62 16.73
N ALA A 70 2.02 1.40 16.17
CA ALA A 70 1.29 0.28 16.72
C ALA A 70 2.05 -0.26 17.94
N LYS A 71 1.37 -0.34 19.10
CA LYS A 71 1.92 -1.07 20.25
C LYS A 71 1.89 -2.56 19.90
N VAL A 72 3.06 -3.12 19.61
CA VAL A 72 3.23 -4.56 19.46
C VAL A 72 3.39 -5.13 20.86
N THR A 73 2.40 -5.90 21.30
CA THR A 73 2.56 -6.72 22.50
C THR A 73 3.37 -7.93 22.12
N GLU A 74 4.54 -8.12 22.74
CA GLU A 74 5.25 -9.38 22.65
C GLU A 74 4.36 -10.45 23.27
N VAL A 75 3.75 -11.29 22.44
CA VAL A 75 3.17 -12.54 22.90
C VAL A 75 4.37 -13.40 23.27
N GLY A 76 4.46 -13.82 24.53
CA GLY A 76 5.52 -14.70 25.00
C GLY A 76 5.74 -15.87 24.03
N MET A 77 6.97 -16.37 23.97
CA MET A 77 7.42 -17.41 23.03
C MET A 77 6.62 -18.73 23.11
N ASP A 78 5.66 -18.83 24.01
CA ASP A 78 4.81 -19.99 24.29
C ASP A 78 4.07 -20.54 23.05
N ASN A 79 3.82 -19.72 22.02
CA ASN A 79 3.15 -20.13 20.77
C ASN A 79 3.93 -19.81 19.49
N VAL A 80 5.19 -19.37 19.60
CA VAL A 80 6.04 -19.11 18.44
C VAL A 80 6.88 -20.35 18.19
N ILE A 81 6.56 -21.12 17.15
CA ILE A 81 7.45 -22.19 16.67
C ILE A 81 8.53 -21.50 15.83
N PRO A 82 9.79 -21.38 16.32
CA PRO A 82 10.86 -20.85 15.49
C PRO A 82 11.00 -21.75 14.27
N PHE A 83 11.13 -21.13 13.09
CA PHE A 83 11.46 -21.86 11.87
C PHE A 83 12.74 -22.68 12.15
N PRO A 84 12.77 -23.99 11.84
CA PRO A 84 13.93 -24.80 12.17
C PRO A 84 15.13 -24.23 11.42
N MET A 85 16.07 -23.65 12.16
CA MET A 85 17.36 -23.24 11.61
C MET A 85 18.05 -24.49 11.05
N GLN A 86 18.42 -24.47 9.77
CA GLN A 86 19.26 -25.52 9.22
C GLN A 86 20.65 -25.42 9.88
N LYS A 87 21.24 -26.58 10.21
CA LYS A 87 22.49 -26.73 10.97
C LYS A 87 23.75 -26.11 10.30
N GLY A 88 23.60 -25.32 9.24
CA GLY A 88 24.70 -24.72 8.47
C GLY A 88 24.97 -23.24 8.75
N ASP A 89 24.11 -22.55 9.50
CA ASP A 89 24.18 -21.07 9.63
C ASP A 89 25.02 -20.58 10.83
N LEU A 90 25.85 -21.45 11.42
CA LEU A 90 26.69 -21.15 12.60
C LEU A 90 28.20 -21.14 12.32
N GLU A 91 28.63 -21.15 11.07
CA GLU A 91 30.04 -20.91 10.73
C GLU A 91 30.20 -19.68 9.85
N LEU A 92 30.16 -18.50 10.47
CA LEU A 92 30.96 -17.32 10.14
C LEU A 92 31.22 -16.50 11.41
#